data_AF-A0A383DUB2-F1
#
_entry.id   AF-A0A383DUB2-F1
#
_cell.length_a   1.000
_cell.length_b   1.000
_cell.length_c   1.000
_cell.angle_alpha   90.00
_cell.angle_beta   90.00
_cell.angle_gamma   90.00
#
_symmetry.space_group_name_H-M   'P 1'
#
loop_
_entity.id
_entity.type
_entity.pdbx_description
1 polymer ?
#
loop_
_entity_poly.entity_id
_entity_poly.type
_entity_poly.pdbx_seq_one_letter_code
_entity_poly.pdbx_strand_id
1 'polypeptide(L)' 'MSQINRINGGLIDRTKFLNFTFNNQSFVGHPGDTLASALLANAQIMVARSFKYHRPRGIVTAGSEEPNALV' A
#
# COMPACT_ATOMS: atom_id res chain seq x y z
N MET A 1 -2.10 -13.54 -5.41
CA MET A 1 -1.73 -13.25 -4.00
C MET A 1 -0.23 -13.45 -3.79
N SER A 2 0.61 -12.78 -4.57
CA SER A 2 2.05 -12.78 -4.35
C SER A 2 2.45 -11.33 -4.12
N GLN A 3 3.02 -11.03 -2.95
CA GLN A 3 3.59 -9.72 -2.67
C GLN A 3 4.90 -9.57 -3.46
N ILE A 4 4.79 -9.46 -4.78
CA ILE A 4 5.90 -9.59 -5.74
C ILE A 4 7.00 -8.54 -5.53
N ASN A 5 6.64 -7.38 -4.95
CA ASN A 5 7.58 -6.30 -4.67
C ASN A 5 8.13 -6.35 -3.23
N ARG A 6 7.77 -7.35 -2.43
CA ARG A 6 8.22 -7.45 -1.04
C ARG A 6 9.68 -7.88 -0.97
N ILE A 7 10.52 -6.98 -0.50
CA ILE A 7 11.94 -7.25 -0.22
C ILE A 7 12.12 -7.95 1.14
N ASN A 8 13.30 -8.49 1.43
CA ASN A 8 13.65 -9.03 2.75
C ASN A 8 13.95 -7.91 3.77
N GLY A 9 13.74 -8.17 5.07
CA GLY A 9 13.92 -7.20 6.16
C GLY A 9 12.66 -6.39 6.51
N GLY A 10 12.85 -5.18 7.05
CA GLY A 10 11.77 -4.29 7.48
C GLY A 10 11.23 -4.58 8.89
N LEU A 11 10.38 -3.69 9.40
CA LEU A 11 9.78 -3.76 10.74
C LEU A 11 8.38 -4.38 10.69
N ILE A 12 8.28 -5.61 10.18
CA ILE A 12 7.02 -6.35 10.03
C ILE A 12 7.10 -7.77 10.58
N ASP A 13 6.00 -8.30 11.11
CA ASP A 13 5.89 -9.71 11.52
C ASP A 13 5.42 -10.59 10.34
N ARG A 14 6.35 -11.32 9.73
CA ARG A 14 6.07 -12.20 8.58
C ARG A 14 5.44 -13.53 8.95
N THR A 15 5.35 -13.85 10.24
CA THR A 15 4.75 -15.12 10.70
C THR A 15 3.22 -15.10 10.63
N LYS A 16 2.63 -13.90 10.51
CA LYS A 16 1.18 -13.70 10.48
C LYS A 16 0.77 -12.95 9.23
N PHE A 17 -0.31 -13.40 8.60
CA PHE A 17 -0.93 -12.70 7.49
C PHE A 17 -2.17 -11.94 7.97
N LEU A 18 -2.32 -10.71 7.49
CA LEU A 18 -3.51 -9.88 7.67
C LEU A 18 -4.19 -9.68 6.32
N ASN A 19 -5.45 -10.07 6.23
CA ASN A 19 -6.26 -9.81 5.04
C ASN A 19 -6.94 -8.45 5.19
N PHE A 20 -6.92 -7.66 4.12
CA PHE A 20 -7.63 -6.39 4.06
C PHE A 20 -8.17 -6.15 2.64
N THR A 21 -9.08 -5.20 2.52
CA THR A 21 -9.68 -4.83 1.25
C THR A 21 -9.39 -3.37 0.96
N PHE A 22 -8.98 -3.07 -0.26
CA PHE A 22 -8.79 -1.71 -0.76
C PHE A 22 -9.44 -1.60 -2.14
N ASN A 23 -10.32 -0.60 -2.34
CA ASN A 23 -11.09 -0.43 -3.58
C ASN A 23 -11.75 -1.74 -4.08
N ASN A 24 -12.39 -2.46 -3.15
CA ASN A 24 -13.07 -3.75 -3.39
C ASN A 24 -12.15 -4.88 -3.90
N GLN A 25 -10.84 -4.72 -3.79
CA GLN A 25 -9.86 -5.78 -4.07
C GLN A 25 -9.22 -6.26 -2.77
N SER A 26 -9.11 -7.57 -2.62
CA SER A 26 -8.51 -8.21 -1.45
C SER A 26 -6.99 -8.23 -1.58
N PHE A 27 -6.32 -7.83 -0.50
CA PHE A 27 -4.87 -7.80 -0.38
C PHE A 27 -4.43 -8.48 0.92
N VAL A 28 -3.14 -8.77 0.99
CA VAL A 28 -2.49 -9.35 2.17
C VAL A 28 -1.40 -8.40 2.65
N GLY A 29 -1.36 -8.15 3.95
CA GLY A 29 -0.30 -7.43 4.65
C GLY A 29 0.20 -8.22 5.86
N HIS A 30 1.10 -7.62 6.62
CA HIS A 30 1.66 -8.17 7.85
C HIS A 30 1.47 -7.18 9.01
N PRO A 31 1.37 -7.64 10.27
CA PRO A 31 1.46 -6.73 11.40
C PRO A 31 2.73 -5.88 11.33
N GLY A 32 2.58 -4.56 11.49
CA GLY A 32 3.65 -3.57 11.29
C GLY A 32 3.63 -2.91 9.91
N ASP A 33 2.93 -3.47 8.92
CA ASP A 33 2.65 -2.74 7.68
C ASP A 33 1.74 -1.54 7.95
N THR A 34 1.97 -0.47 7.19
CA THR A 34 0.94 0.54 6.92
C THR A 34 0.14 0.12 5.69
N LEU A 35 -1.02 0.75 5.45
CA LEU A 35 -1.75 0.52 4.20
C LEU A 35 -0.85 0.79 2.97
N ALA A 36 -0.06 1.87 3.01
CA ALA A 36 0.84 2.24 1.93
C ALA A 36 1.91 1.15 1.67
N SER A 37 2.60 0.65 2.70
CA SER A 37 3.62 -0.38 2.53
C SER A 37 3.03 -1.71 2.04
N ALA A 38 1.84 -2.07 2.52
CA ALA A 38 1.14 -3.27 2.08
C ALA A 38 0.71 -3.17 0.61
N LEU A 39 0.17 -2.04 0.16
CA LEU A 39 -0.23 -1.83 -1.23
C LEU A 39 0.97 -1.91 -2.20
N LEU A 40 2.08 -1.24 -1.86
CA LEU A 40 3.31 -1.28 -2.66
C LEU A 40 3.86 -2.71 -2.81
N ALA A 41 3.86 -3.47 -1.72
CA ALA A 41 4.29 -4.87 -1.73
C ALA A 41 3.43 -5.76 -2.64
N ASN A 42 2.14 -5.48 -2.75
CA ASN A 42 1.21 -6.16 -3.65
C ASN A 42 1.21 -5.57 -5.08
N ALA A 43 2.20 -4.75 -5.44
CA ALA A 43 2.31 -4.07 -6.73
C ALA A 43 1.12 -3.14 -7.07
N GLN A 44 0.38 -2.67 -6.06
CA GLN A 44 -0.65 -1.66 -6.26
C GLN A 44 0.00 -0.27 -6.22
N ILE A 45 0.25 0.29 -7.41
CA ILE A 45 0.91 1.60 -7.58
C ILE A 45 -0.12 2.72 -7.65
N MET A 46 -1.23 2.51 -8.37
CA MET A 46 -2.28 3.52 -8.51
C MET A 46 -3.24 3.43 -7.32
N VAL A 47 -3.28 4.49 -6.51
CA VAL A 47 -4.11 4.53 -5.29
C VAL A 47 -5.19 5.60 -5.35
N ALA A 48 -4.99 6.65 -6.14
CA ALA A 48 -5.93 7.76 -6.25
C ALA A 48 -5.87 8.45 -7.62
N ARG A 49 -6.74 9.45 -7.81
CA ARG A 49 -6.66 10.42 -8.91
C ARG A 49 -6.60 11.83 -8.33
N SER A 50 -5.81 12.72 -8.94
CA SER A 50 -5.69 14.09 -8.47
C SER A 50 -7.02 14.83 -8.53
N PHE A 51 -7.30 15.66 -7.53
CA PHE A 51 -8.59 16.37 -7.40
C PHE A 51 -8.95 17.20 -8.64
N LYS A 52 -8.04 18.07 -9.11
CA LYS A 52 -8.34 19.01 -10.22
C LYS A 52 -8.27 18.39 -11.62
N TYR A 53 -7.33 17.46 -11.82
CA TYR A 53 -6.95 17.00 -13.17
C TYR A 53 -7.23 15.52 -13.41
N HIS A 54 -7.77 14.80 -12.41
CA HIS A 54 -8.04 13.36 -12.46
C HIS A 54 -6.86 12.49 -12.93
N ARG A 55 -5.64 13.00 -12.78
CA ARG A 55 -4.42 12.28 -13.19
C ARG A 55 -4.20 11.12 -12.22
N PRO A 56 -3.79 9.94 -12.70
CA PRO A 56 -3.39 8.83 -11.84
C PRO A 56 -2.34 9.28 -10.81
N ARG A 57 -2.52 8.88 -9.55
CA ARG A 57 -1.59 9.15 -8.45
C ARG A 57 -1.25 7.85 -7.72
N GLY A 58 0.01 7.77 -7.30
CA GLY A 58 0.55 6.75 -6.42
C GLY A 58 1.05 7.34 -5.11
N ILE A 59 1.48 6.46 -4.20
CA ILE A 59 2.18 6.82 -2.96
C ILE A 59 3.54 7.43 -3.33
N VAL A 60 3.94 8.52 -2.66
CA VAL A 60 5.20 9.24 -2.97
C VAL A 60 6.12 9.36 -1.74
N THR A 61 5.57 9.24 -0.53
CA THR A 61 6.28 9.39 0.73
C THR A 61 5.91 8.26 1.71
N ALA A 62 6.47 8.28 2.92
CA ALA A 62 6.29 7.22 3.91
C ALA A 62 5.83 7.75 5.29
N GLY A 63 5.27 8.97 5.34
CA GLY A 63 4.94 9.64 6.59
C GLY A 63 3.77 10.62 6.46
N SER A 64 3.68 11.54 7.43
CA SER A 64 2.61 12.55 7.49
C SER A 64 2.64 13.55 6.34
N GLU A 65 3.75 13.63 5.62
CA GLU A 65 3.94 14.47 4.44
C GLU A 65 3.28 13.92 3.16
N GLU A 66 2.62 12.76 3.21
CA GLU A 66 2.00 12.11 2.04
C GLU A 66 0.85 12.92 1.44
N PRO A 67 0.96 13.39 0.18
CA PRO A 67 -0.05 14.25 -0.41
C PRO A 67 -1.11 13.52 -1.26
N ASN A 68 -0.86 12.27 -1.68
CA ASN A 68 -1.69 11.59 -2.67
C ASN A 68 -2.56 10.47 -2.08
N ALA A 69 -2.02 9.67 -1.16
CA ALA A 69 -2.61 8.42 -0.71
C ALA A 69 -3.44 8.58 0.59
N LEU A 70 -4.52 9.38 0.50
CA LEU A 70 -5.44 9.63 1.62
C LEU A 70 -6.63 8.66 1.59
N VAL A 71 -7.03 8.14 2.75
CA VAL A 71 -8.13 7.17 2.93
C VAL A 71 -8.93 7.43 4.21
#